data_AF-A0A8S3CY60-F1
#
_entry.id   AF-A0A8S3CY60-F1
#
_cell.length_a   1.000
_cell.length_b   1.000
_cell.length_c   1.000
_cell.angle_alpha   90.00
_cell.angle_beta   90.00
_cell.angle_gamma   90.00
#
_symmetry.space_group_name_H-M   'P 1'
#
loop_
_entity.id
_entity.type
_entity.pdbx_description
1 polymer ?
#
loop_
_entity_poly.entity_id
_entity_poly.type
_entity_poly.pdbx_seq_one_letter_code
_entity_poly.pdbx_strand_id
1 'polypeptide(L)'
;MCRCCFSTPTGRQYTVNLEPVRGFRYDDSDENFSSLRQAKEYMHKLLTEFSQANTVPLRLNHDSPLYKTFATSQVAQAHELPPSPVAWDKF
;
A
#
# COMPACT_ATOMS: atom_id res chain seq x y z
N MET A 1 5.01 -4.52 12.99
CA MET A 1 5.88 -3.53 13.68
C MET A 1 7.23 -3.51 12.99
N CYS A 2 7.75 -2.33 12.64
CA CYS A 2 9.06 -2.23 11.99
C CYS A 2 10.18 -2.66 12.95
N ARG A 3 11.25 -3.27 12.43
CA ARG A 3 12.42 -3.67 13.22
C ARG A 3 13.42 -2.54 13.48
N CYS A 4 13.24 -1.39 12.83
CA CYS A 4 14.17 -0.27 12.85
C CYS A 4 13.85 0.81 13.90
N CYS A 5 12.75 0.68 14.65
CA CYS A 5 12.36 1.61 15.71
C CYS A 5 12.11 0.82 17.00
N PHE A 6 12.49 1.37 18.15
CA PHE A 6 12.32 0.71 19.44
C PHE A 6 11.91 1.70 20.53
N SER A 7 11.18 1.20 21.52
CA SER A 7 10.76 1.98 22.68
C SER A 7 11.82 1.86 23.77
N THR A 8 12.25 3.00 24.30
CA THR A 8 13.13 3.10 25.47
C THR A 8 12.37 3.77 26.62
N PRO A 9 12.83 3.65 27.89
CA PRO A 9 12.19 4.34 29.02
C PRO A 9 12.09 5.87 28.85
N THR A 10 13.01 6.46 28.07
CA THR A 10 13.05 7.89 27.76
C THR A 10 12.17 8.30 26.57
N GLY A 11 11.57 7.35 25.87
CA GLY A 11 10.72 7.61 24.69
C GLY A 11 10.99 6.67 23.51
N ARG A 12 10.30 6.92 22.40
CA ARG A 12 10.43 6.14 21.18
C ARG A 12 11.62 6.63 20.35
N GLN A 13 12.56 5.73 20.05
CA GLN A 13 13.67 6.01 19.15
C GLN A 13 13.27 5.57 17.73
N TYR A 14 13.26 6.53 16.81
CA TYR A 14 12.95 6.30 15.40
C TYR A 14 14.23 5.99 14.63
N THR A 15 14.09 5.25 13.52
CA THR A 15 15.22 5.03 12.61
C THR A 15 15.77 6.36 12.12
N VAL A 16 17.09 6.51 12.17
CA VAL A 16 17.79 7.65 11.55
C VAL A 16 17.91 7.50 10.04
N ASN A 17 17.90 6.26 9.55
CA ASN A 17 17.86 5.99 8.12
C ASN A 17 16.40 5.95 7.65
N LEU A 18 16.00 6.99 6.91
CA LEU A 18 14.69 7.10 6.28
C LEU A 18 14.66 6.49 4.87
N GLU A 19 15.81 6.09 4.34
CA GLU A 19 15.99 5.49 3.02
C GLU A 19 16.49 4.04 3.16
N PRO A 20 15.58 3.09 3.49
CA PRO A 20 15.95 1.69 3.55
C PRO A 20 16.36 1.19 2.17
N VAL A 21 17.59 0.71 2.05
CA VAL A 21 18.08 0.06 0.83
C VAL A 21 17.46 -1.33 0.73
N ARG A 22 16.83 -1.64 -0.40
CA ARG A 22 16.26 -2.96 -0.66
C ARG A 22 17.40 -3.98 -0.78
N GLY A 23 17.33 -5.07 -0.02
CA GLY A 23 18.41 -6.09 0.03
C GLY A 23 18.51 -6.98 -1.20
N PHE A 24 17.61 -6.83 -2.16
CA PHE A 24 17.56 -7.60 -3.40
C PHE A 24 17.20 -6.69 -4.57
N ARG A 25 17.68 -7.05 -5.76
CA ARG A 25 17.29 -6.40 -7.02
C ARG A 25 15.84 -6.74 -7.34
N TYR A 26 15.13 -5.80 -7.95
CA TYR A 26 13.82 -6.09 -8.52
C TYR A 26 13.95 -7.21 -9.55
N ASP A 27 13.03 -8.17 -9.50
CA ASP A 27 12.94 -9.25 -10.47
C ASP A 27 11.81 -8.92 -11.45
N ASP A 28 12.17 -8.64 -12.69
CA ASP A 28 11.27 -8.26 -13.78
C ASP A 28 11.01 -9.43 -14.76
N SER A 29 11.47 -10.64 -14.44
CA SER A 29 11.31 -11.80 -15.33
C SER A 29 9.85 -12.08 -15.68
N ASP A 30 8.96 -11.81 -14.71
CA ASP A 30 7.53 -12.08 -14.79
C ASP A 30 6.75 -11.00 -15.56
N GLU A 31 7.38 -9.87 -15.92
CA GLU A 31 6.72 -8.76 -16.61
C GLU A 31 6.81 -8.84 -18.14
N ASN A 32 7.39 -9.92 -18.68
CA ASN A 32 7.53 -10.15 -20.11
C ASN A 32 6.24 -10.67 -20.75
N PHE A 33 5.28 -9.75 -20.97
CA PHE A 33 4.03 -10.07 -21.66
C PHE A 33 4.13 -9.76 -23.16
N SER A 34 3.80 -10.75 -23.98
CA SER A 34 3.71 -10.57 -25.44
C SER A 34 2.31 -10.11 -25.89
N SER A 35 1.32 -10.09 -24.99
CA SER A 35 -0.05 -9.65 -25.28
C SER A 35 -0.78 -9.13 -24.04
N LEU A 36 -1.78 -8.27 -24.27
CA LEU A 36 -2.68 -7.78 -23.21
C LEU A 36 -3.45 -8.91 -22.50
N ARG A 37 -3.76 -9.99 -23.22
CA ARG A 37 -4.43 -11.15 -22.62
C ARG A 37 -3.56 -11.81 -21.56
N GLN A 38 -2.29 -12.04 -21.89
CA GLN A 38 -1.31 -12.64 -20.97
C GLN A 38 -1.11 -11.78 -19.72
N ALA A 39 -1.01 -10.45 -19.87
CA ALA A 39 -0.91 -9.54 -18.74
C ALA A 39 -2.14 -9.59 -17.83
N LYS A 40 -3.35 -9.64 -18.41
CA LYS A 40 -4.61 -9.76 -17.64
C LYS A 40 -4.69 -11.07 -16.88
N GLU A 41 -4.33 -12.18 -17.52
CA GLU A 41 -4.32 -13.51 -16.89
C GLU A 41 -3.31 -13.57 -15.73
N TYR A 42 -2.10 -13.03 -15.93
CA TYR A 42 -1.09 -12.93 -14.87
C TYR A 42 -1.59 -12.14 -13.67
N MET A 43 -2.12 -10.92 -13.89
CA MET A 43 -2.66 -10.11 -12.80
C MET A 43 -3.82 -10.78 -12.08
N HIS A 44 -4.73 -11.41 -12.83
CA HIS A 44 -5.86 -12.14 -12.23
C HIS A 44 -5.36 -13.28 -11.33
N LYS A 45 -4.38 -14.07 -11.81
CA LYS A 45 -3.76 -15.14 -11.03
C LYS A 45 -3.09 -14.60 -9.77
N LEU A 46 -2.27 -13.56 -9.90
CA LEU A 46 -1.57 -12.91 -8.79
C LEU A 46 -2.55 -12.42 -7.70
N LEU A 47 -3.62 -11.73 -8.10
CA LEU A 47 -4.62 -11.23 -7.16
C LEU A 47 -5.38 -12.36 -6.47
N THR A 48 -5.71 -13.42 -7.22
CA THR A 48 -6.39 -14.61 -6.67
C THR A 48 -5.50 -15.28 -5.63
N GLU A 49 -4.24 -15.53 -5.94
CA GLU A 49 -3.26 -16.13 -5.03
C GLU A 49 -3.03 -15.24 -3.80
N PHE A 50 -2.91 -13.93 -3.98
CA PHE A 50 -2.76 -12.97 -2.88
C PHE A 50 -3.98 -12.95 -1.97
N SER A 51 -5.20 -13.09 -2.51
CA SER A 51 -6.43 -13.16 -1.72
C SER A 51 -6.54 -14.45 -0.90
N GLN A 52 -5.94 -15.54 -1.39
CA GLN A 52 -5.90 -16.84 -0.73
C GLN A 52 -4.74 -16.97 0.27
N ALA A 53 -3.72 -16.11 0.15
CA ALA A 53 -2.68 -16.01 1.15
C ALA A 53 -3.37 -15.68 2.49
N ASN A 54 -3.33 -16.64 3.41
CA ASN A 54 -3.97 -16.60 4.73
C ASN A 54 -3.27 -15.61 5.66
N THR A 55 -3.17 -14.36 5.22
CA THR A 55 -2.62 -13.25 5.97
C THR A 55 -3.65 -12.89 7.02
N VAL A 56 -3.21 -12.79 8.26
CA VAL A 56 -4.07 -12.30 9.34
C VAL A 56 -4.51 -10.90 8.93
N PRO A 57 -5.82 -10.65 8.73
CA PRO A 57 -6.28 -9.32 8.36
C PRO A 57 -5.86 -8.36 9.46
N LEU A 58 -5.12 -7.32 9.10
CA LEU A 58 -4.68 -6.30 10.02
C LEU A 58 -5.92 -5.59 10.55
N ARG A 59 -6.30 -5.85 11.80
CA ARG A 59 -7.37 -5.12 12.47
C ARG A 59 -6.81 -3.79 12.95
N LEU A 60 -7.57 -2.72 12.73
CA LEU A 60 -7.29 -1.47 13.41
C LEU A 60 -7.53 -1.66 14.91
N ASN A 61 -6.57 -1.24 15.72
CA ASN A 61 -6.76 -1.24 17.16
C ASN A 61 -7.77 -0.13 17.52
N HIS A 62 -8.99 -0.50 17.90
CA HIS A 62 -10.04 0.45 18.27
C HIS A 62 -9.69 1.28 19.52
N ASP A 63 -8.82 0.76 20.39
CA ASP A 63 -8.34 1.46 21.58
C ASP A 63 -7.17 2.40 21.29
N SER A 64 -6.68 2.43 20.05
CA SER A 64 -5.63 3.36 19.65
C SER A 64 -6.16 4.80 19.67
N PRO A 65 -5.41 5.77 20.24
CA PRO A 65 -5.80 7.18 20.21
C PRO A 65 -5.98 7.73 18.79
N LEU A 66 -5.31 7.13 17.79
CA LEU A 66 -5.46 7.49 16.37
C LEU A 66 -6.72 6.92 15.72
N TYR A 67 -7.35 5.90 16.32
CA TYR A 67 -8.56 5.29 15.77
C TYR A 67 -9.72 6.28 15.74
N LYS A 68 -9.84 7.15 16.76
CA LYS A 68 -10.89 8.19 16.80
C LYS A 68 -10.76 9.15 15.62
N THR A 69 -9.56 9.65 15.36
CA THR A 69 -9.27 10.52 14.22
C THR A 69 -9.54 9.82 12.89
N PHE A 70 -9.15 8.55 12.77
CA PHE A 70 -9.42 7.75 11.59
C PHE A 70 -10.92 7.57 11.35
N ALA A 71 -11.68 7.15 12.37
CA ALA A 71 -13.11 6.87 12.28
C ALA A 71 -13.95 8.11 11.93
N THR A 72 -13.48 9.30 12.32
CA THR A 72 -14.13 10.58 11.97
C THR A 72 -13.57 11.22 10.70
N SER A 73 -12.54 10.63 10.07
CA SER A 73 -11.98 11.18 8.83
C SER A 73 -13.01 11.06 7.71
N GLN A 74 -13.26 12.18 7.03
CA GLN A 74 -14.12 12.20 5.85
C GLN A 74 -13.24 12.15 4.60
N VAL A 75 -13.65 11.35 3.62
CA VAL A 75 -13.06 11.43 2.28
C VAL A 75 -13.48 12.77 1.68
N ALA A 76 -12.55 13.40 0.94
CA ALA A 76 -12.83 14.64 0.23
C ALA A 76 -14.12 14.49 -0.60
N GLN A 77 -15.05 15.41 -0.42
CA GLN A 77 -16.30 15.40 -1.14
C GLN A 77 -16.04 15.66 -2.63
N ALA A 78 -16.89 15.16 -3.52
CA ALA A 78 -16.69 15.31 -4.97
C ALA A 78 -16.55 16.77 -5.42
N HIS A 79 -17.09 17.73 -4.66
CA HIS A 79 -16.97 19.17 -4.92
C HIS A 79 -15.65 19.80 -4.42
N GLU A 80 -14.92 19.10 -3.54
CA GLU A 80 -13.61 19.50 -3.00
C GLU A 80 -12.45 18.96 -3.86
N LEU A 81 -12.75 17.99 -4.73
CA LEU A 81 -11.77 17.46 -5.67
C LEU A 81 -11.59 18.45 -6.82
N PRO A 82 -10.33 18.71 -7.26
CA PRO A 82 -10.11 19.48 -8.47
C PRO A 82 -10.85 18.81 -9.64
N PRO A 83 -11.36 19.58 -10.62
CA PRO A 83 -12.03 19.01 -11.77
C PRO A 83 -11.12 17.93 -12.37
N SER A 84 -11.69 16.73 -12.55
CA SER A 84 -10.96 15.58 -13.09
C SER A 84 -10.15 16.02 -14.31
N PRO A 85 -8.86 15.66 -14.41
CA PRO A 85 -8.09 15.93 -15.62
C PRO A 85 -8.89 15.42 -16.82
N VAL A 86 -9.13 16.32 -17.78
CA VAL A 86 -9.88 16.08 -19.01
C VAL A 86 -9.49 14.72 -19.58
N ALA A 87 -10.51 13.90 -19.88
CA ALA A 87 -10.40 12.50 -20.26
C ALA A 87 -9.20 12.22 -21.17
N TRP A 88 -8.52 11.12 -20.88
CA TRP A 88 -7.42 10.58 -21.69
C TRP A 88 -7.88 10.06 -23.08
N ASP A 89 -9.09 10.42 -23.54
CA ASP A 89 -9.75 9.98 -24.78
C ASP A 89 -9.20 10.66 -26.05
N LYS A 90 -7.92 11.03 -26.07
CA LYS A 90 -7.26 11.59 -27.26
C LYS A 90 -5.96 10.89 -27.64
N PHE A 91 -5.89 9.58 -27.44
CA PHE A 91 -4.88 8.73 -28.07
C PHE A 91 -5.52 7.48 -28.64
#